data_AF-A0A9N9NBU3-F1
#
_entry.id   AF-A0A9N9NBU3-F1
#
_cell.length_a   1.000
_cell.length_b   1.000
_cell.length_c   1.000
_cell.angle_alpha   90.00
_cell.angle_beta   90.00
_cell.angle_gamma   90.00
#
_symmetry.space_group_name_H-M   'P 1'
#
loop_
_entity.id
_entity.type
_entity.pdbx_description
1 polymer ?
#
loop_
_entity_poly.entity_id
_entity_poly.type
_entity_poly.pdbx_seq_one_letter_code
_entity_poly.pdbx_strand_id
1 'polypeptide(L)'
;MTKKLTTFKKIGTGQMPINIATLERMRQPGYRYINKGLNLNATPLEKSKYDICQDILSYTQENHISDQDLKKKLGIKQIELDYLVYCQVDKFTLDQLVSYA
;
A
#
# COMPACT_ATOMS: atom_id res chain seq x y z
N MET A 1 -4.96 31.18 -9.58
CA MET A 1 -4.24 30.10 -10.30
C MET A 1 -2.86 29.94 -9.67
N THR A 2 -2.68 28.99 -8.76
CA THR A 2 -1.38 28.73 -8.13
C THR A 2 -0.77 27.49 -8.79
N LYS A 3 0.12 27.69 -9.76
CA LYS A 3 0.88 26.59 -10.37
C LYS A 3 1.76 25.98 -9.28
N LYS A 4 1.41 24.79 -8.78
CA LYS A 4 2.32 24.00 -7.93
C LYS A 4 3.57 23.71 -8.77
N LEU A 5 4.71 24.26 -8.35
CA LEU A 5 6.01 23.93 -8.93
C LEU A 5 6.31 22.45 -8.64
N THR A 6 5.99 21.56 -9.57
CA THR A 6 6.52 20.19 -9.59
C THR A 6 7.94 20.26 -10.14
N THR A 7 8.93 20.37 -9.25
CA THR A 7 10.34 20.30 -9.63
C THR A 7 10.73 18.85 -9.80
N PHE A 8 10.85 18.39 -11.04
CA PHE A 8 11.29 17.03 -11.39
C PHE A 8 12.82 16.99 -11.42
N LYS A 9 13.45 16.20 -10.53
CA LYS A 9 14.90 15.98 -10.56
C LYS A 9 15.22 14.70 -11.31
N LYS A 10 15.97 14.78 -12.42
CA LYS A 10 16.49 13.61 -13.13
C LYS A 10 17.58 12.96 -12.26
N ILE A 11 17.32 11.77 -11.75
CA ILE A 11 18.34 10.85 -11.25
C ILE A 11 18.51 9.78 -12.34
N GLY A 12 19.76 9.61 -12.78
CA GLY A 12 20.10 8.73 -13.89
C GLY A 12 20.00 7.27 -13.48
N THR A 13 18.89 6.64 -13.87
CA THR A 13 18.69 5.23 -14.28
C THR A 13 17.17 4.98 -14.23
N GLY A 14 16.52 4.78 -15.38
CA GLY A 14 15.10 4.39 -15.52
C GLY A 14 14.07 5.33 -14.86
N GLN A 15 13.56 6.31 -15.61
CA GLN A 15 12.70 7.38 -15.05
C GLN A 15 11.29 6.88 -14.65
N MET A 16 10.98 6.90 -13.34
CA MET A 16 9.71 7.46 -12.87
C MET A 16 9.99 8.84 -12.26
N PRO A 17 9.32 9.91 -12.70
CA PRO A 17 9.45 11.22 -12.07
C PRO A 17 8.91 11.17 -10.62
N ILE A 18 9.78 11.31 -9.63
CA ILE A 18 9.33 11.40 -8.23
C ILE A 18 8.82 12.81 -7.96
N ASN A 19 7.57 12.92 -7.49
CA ASN A 19 6.99 14.18 -7.03
C ASN A 19 7.58 14.56 -5.66
N ILE A 20 8.47 15.55 -5.63
CA ILE A 20 9.15 16.02 -4.41
C ILE A 20 8.15 16.44 -3.32
N ALA A 21 7.04 17.09 -3.67
CA ALA A 21 6.02 17.48 -2.70
C ALA A 21 5.30 16.26 -2.08
N THR A 22 5.18 15.15 -2.81
CA THR A 22 4.71 13.89 -2.23
C THR A 22 5.75 13.30 -1.29
N LEU A 23 7.02 13.27 -1.71
CA LEU A 23 8.14 12.79 -0.88
C LEU A 23 8.23 13.54 0.47
N GLU A 24 8.18 14.87 0.44
CA GLU A 24 8.25 15.68 1.66
C GLU A 24 7.02 15.49 2.57
N ARG A 25 5.86 15.18 1.99
CA ARG A 25 4.66 14.84 2.75
C ARG A 25 4.78 13.49 3.45
N MET A 26 5.37 12.50 2.78
CA MET A 26 5.61 11.16 3.34
C MET A 26 6.59 11.18 4.51
N ARG A 27 7.50 12.16 4.54
CA ARG A 27 8.50 12.35 5.61
C ARG A 27 7.93 12.98 6.88
N GLN A 28 6.71 13.51 6.85
CA GLN A 28 6.12 14.16 8.02
C GLN A 28 5.78 13.12 9.12
N PRO A 29 6.04 13.42 10.40
CA PRO A 29 5.60 12.57 11.51
C PRO A 29 4.09 12.33 11.45
N GLY A 30 3.67 11.08 11.68
CA GLY A 30 2.24 10.71 11.65
C GLY A 30 1.64 10.54 10.25
N TYR A 31 2.46 10.56 9.19
CA TYR A 31 2.01 10.15 7.86
C TYR A 31 1.50 8.71 7.90
N ARG A 32 0.23 8.51 7.53
CA ARG A 32 -0.50 7.25 7.75
C ARG A 32 -0.22 6.17 6.72
N TYR A 33 0.28 6.58 5.55
CA TYR A 33 0.49 5.73 4.38
C TYR A 33 1.91 5.18 4.36
N ILE A 34 2.22 4.38 5.38
CA ILE A 34 3.52 3.72 5.58
C ILE A 34 3.33 2.22 5.41
N ASN A 35 4.12 1.61 4.53
CA ASN A 35 4.21 0.16 4.45
C ASN A 35 4.67 -0.39 5.80
N LYS A 36 3.87 -1.26 6.41
CA LYS A 36 4.27 -1.97 7.63
C LYS A 36 4.93 -3.28 7.23
N GLY A 37 6.24 -3.34 7.42
CA GLY A 37 6.96 -4.60 7.39
C GLY A 37 6.61 -5.48 8.59
N LEU A 38 6.84 -6.78 8.44
CA LEU A 38 6.68 -7.73 9.54
C LEU A 38 7.77 -7.53 10.60
N ASN A 39 7.43 -7.70 11.89
CA ASN A 39 8.44 -7.78 12.94
C ASN A 39 9.25 -9.08 12.78
N LEU A 40 10.55 -9.06 13.11
CA LEU A 40 11.41 -10.25 13.11
C LEU A 40 10.83 -11.39 13.97
N ASN A 41 10.17 -11.05 15.07
CA ASN A 41 9.56 -12.00 15.99
C ASN A 41 8.04 -12.18 15.76
N ALA A 42 7.55 -11.85 14.57
CA ALA A 42 6.13 -11.98 14.25
C ALA A 42 5.65 -13.42 14.42
N THR A 43 4.46 -13.54 14.99
CA THR A 43 3.79 -14.81 15.22
C THR A 43 3.46 -15.50 13.89
N PRO A 44 3.24 -16.82 13.89
CA PRO A 44 2.76 -17.52 12.69
C PRO A 44 1.48 -16.91 12.11
N LEU A 45 0.55 -16.47 12.98
CA LEU A 45 -0.69 -15.82 12.54
C LEU A 45 -0.43 -14.49 11.82
N GLU A 46 0.49 -13.65 12.32
CA GLU A 46 0.85 -12.40 11.64
C GLU A 46 1.54 -12.65 10.31
N LYS A 47 2.40 -13.68 10.24
CA LYS A 47 3.04 -14.12 8.98
C LYS A 47 2.00 -14.52 7.96
N SER A 48 1.07 -15.41 8.33
CA SER A 48 0.00 -15.84 7.40
C SER A 48 -0.86 -14.68 6.90
N LYS A 49 -1.24 -13.74 7.77
CA LYS A 49 -1.98 -12.54 7.34
C LYS A 49 -1.16 -11.68 6.38
N TYR A 50 0.14 -11.55 6.62
CA TYR A 50 1.02 -10.77 5.75
C TYR A 50 1.18 -11.42 4.38
N ASP A 51 1.38 -12.73 4.34
CA ASP A 51 1.53 -13.48 3.10
C ASP A 51 0.27 -13.33 2.23
N ILE A 52 -0.93 -13.44 2.81
CA ILE A 52 -2.18 -13.19 2.08
C ILE A 52 -2.25 -11.76 1.51
N CYS A 53 -1.86 -10.75 2.30
CA CYS A 53 -1.78 -9.38 1.79
C CYS A 53 -0.80 -9.27 0.61
N GLN A 54 0.37 -9.91 0.68
CA GLN A 54 1.36 -9.91 -0.40
C GLN A 54 0.82 -10.60 -1.66
N ASP A 55 0.11 -11.72 -1.51
CA ASP A 55 -0.47 -12.46 -2.62
C ASP A 55 -1.52 -11.62 -3.36
N ILE A 56 -2.43 -10.96 -2.62
CA ILE A 56 -3.42 -10.04 -3.20
C ILE A 56 -2.74 -8.89 -3.94
N LEU A 57 -1.68 -8.32 -3.36
CA LEU A 57 -0.95 -7.21 -3.98
C LEU A 57 -0.18 -7.64 -5.23
N SER A 58 0.43 -8.83 -5.20
CA SER A 58 1.15 -9.41 -6.34
C SER A 58 0.18 -9.65 -7.50
N TYR A 59 -0.96 -10.29 -7.23
CA TYR A 59 -2.02 -10.49 -8.21
C TYR A 59 -2.52 -9.16 -8.80
N THR A 60 -2.75 -8.16 -7.94
CA THR A 60 -3.21 -6.83 -8.36
C THR A 60 -2.22 -6.17 -9.32
N GLN A 61 -0.91 -6.25 -9.02
CA GLN A 61 0.16 -5.68 -9.83
C GLN A 61 0.30 -6.42 -11.17
N GLU A 62 0.35 -7.75 -11.14
CA GLU A 62 0.47 -8.61 -12.32
C GLU A 62 -0.69 -8.44 -13.30
N ASN A 63 -1.89 -8.12 -12.78
CA ASN A 63 -3.10 -7.94 -13.58
C ASN A 63 -3.44 -6.45 -13.82
N HIS A 64 -2.55 -5.52 -13.46
CA HIS A 64 -2.74 -4.08 -13.62
C HIS A 64 -4.07 -3.54 -13.05
N ILE A 65 -4.53 -4.13 -11.94
CA ILE A 65 -5.77 -3.73 -11.27
C ILE A 65 -5.51 -2.43 -10.51
N SER A 66 -6.33 -1.41 -10.74
CA SER A 66 -6.24 -0.14 -10.01
C SER A 66 -6.74 -0.30 -8.57
N ASP A 67 -6.27 0.53 -7.64
CA ASP A 67 -6.78 0.60 -6.26
C ASP A 67 -8.31 0.76 -6.21
N GLN A 68 -8.88 1.55 -7.14
CA GLN A 68 -10.33 1.76 -7.20
C GLN A 68 -11.07 0.48 -7.63
N ASP A 69 -10.51 -0.28 -8.56
CA ASP A 69 -11.11 -1.52 -9.03
C ASP A 69 -10.92 -2.65 -8.02
N LEU A 70 -9.75 -2.71 -7.36
CA LEU A 70 -9.51 -3.61 -6.23
C LEU A 70 -10.53 -3.36 -5.12
N LYS A 71 -10.73 -2.08 -4.73
CA LYS A 71 -11.73 -1.72 -3.72
C LYS A 71 -13.14 -2.18 -4.08
N LYS A 72 -13.56 -1.98 -5.35
CA LYS A 72 -14.86 -2.42 -5.84
C LYS A 72 -14.98 -3.93 -5.85
N LYS A 73 -13.93 -4.64 -6.32
CA LYS A 73 -13.87 -6.10 -6.40
C LYS A 73 -13.99 -6.75 -5.02
N LEU A 74 -13.32 -6.19 -4.02
CA LEU A 74 -13.36 -6.68 -2.64
C LEU A 74 -14.57 -6.18 -1.84
N GLY A 75 -15.29 -5.16 -2.33
CA GLY A 75 -16.44 -4.58 -1.62
C GLY A 75 -16.07 -3.85 -0.32
N ILE A 76 -14.84 -3.35 -0.21
CA ILE A 76 -14.30 -2.76 1.04
C ILE A 76 -14.32 -1.23 1.03
N LYS A 77 -14.19 -0.62 2.22
CA LYS A 77 -14.06 0.84 2.37
C LYS A 77 -12.65 1.31 2.02
N GLN A 78 -12.51 2.61 1.76
CA GLN A 78 -11.21 3.20 1.43
C GLN A 78 -10.16 2.94 2.53
N ILE A 79 -10.55 3.01 3.80
CA ILE A 79 -9.63 2.80 4.92
C ILE A 79 -9.13 1.35 5.00
N GLU A 80 -9.97 0.37 4.64
CA GLU A 80 -9.60 -1.04 4.60
C GLU A 80 -8.68 -1.31 3.41
N LEU A 81 -8.95 -0.69 2.26
CA LEU A 81 -8.03 -0.72 1.12
C LEU A 81 -6.66 -0.17 1.52
N ASP A 82 -6.62 0.99 2.18
CA ASP A 82 -5.37 1.59 2.66
C ASP A 82 -4.63 0.61 3.58
N TYR A 83 -5.32 -0.04 4.53
CA TYR A 83 -4.69 -1.05 5.39
C TYR A 83 -4.13 -2.25 4.60
N LEU A 84 -4.83 -2.70 3.57
CA LEU A 84 -4.42 -3.81 2.72
C LEU A 84 -3.16 -3.45 1.91
N VAL A 85 -3.18 -2.33 1.19
CA VAL A 85 -2.06 -1.89 0.33
C VAL A 85 -0.80 -1.53 1.10
N TYR A 86 -0.94 -1.15 2.38
CA TYR A 86 0.18 -0.88 3.29
C TYR A 86 0.51 -2.05 4.23
N CYS A 87 -0.08 -3.24 4.00
CA CYS A 87 0.10 -4.46 4.79
C CYS A 87 -0.03 -4.27 6.31
N GLN A 88 -1.01 -3.48 6.76
CA GLN A 88 -1.30 -3.29 8.18
C GLN A 88 -2.07 -4.49 8.75
N VAL A 89 -1.40 -5.64 8.85
CA VAL A 89 -1.99 -6.92 9.25
C VAL A 89 -2.63 -6.90 10.64
N ASP A 90 -2.27 -5.94 11.50
CA ASP A 90 -2.91 -5.69 12.80
C ASP A 90 -4.36 -5.20 12.70
N LYS A 91 -4.79 -4.76 11.51
CA LYS A 91 -6.14 -4.26 11.23
C LYS A 91 -7.10 -5.30 10.68
N PHE A 92 -6.60 -6.51 10.42
CA PHE A 92 -7.41 -7.60 9.87
C PHE A 92 -7.40 -8.83 10.77
N THR A 93 -8.55 -9.52 10.78
CA THR A 93 -8.63 -10.94 11.14
C THR A 93 -8.15 -11.80 9.97
N LEU A 94 -7.81 -13.06 10.26
CA LEU A 94 -7.42 -14.01 9.20
C LEU A 94 -8.60 -14.28 8.26
N ASP A 95 -9.80 -14.49 8.81
CA ASP A 95 -11.01 -14.79 8.02
C ASP A 95 -11.36 -13.68 7.04
N GLN A 96 -11.19 -12.41 7.44
CA GLN A 96 -11.37 -11.27 6.54
C GLN A 96 -10.42 -11.34 5.34
N LEU A 97 -9.13 -11.62 5.58
CA LEU A 97 -8.14 -11.69 4.50
C LEU A 97 -8.37 -12.89 3.58
N VAL A 98 -8.74 -14.04 4.15
CA VAL A 98 -9.11 -15.23 3.36
C VAL A 98 -10.32 -14.94 2.47
N SER A 99 -11.29 -14.12 2.93
CA SER A 99 -12.44 -13.74 2.10
C SER A 99 -12.08 -12.82 0.92
N TYR A 100 -10.87 -12.23 0.92
CA TYR A 100 -10.39 -11.36 -0.15
C TYR A 100 -9.50 -12.08 -1.17
N ALA A 101 -8.92 -13.23 -0.78
CA ALA A 101 -7.95 -13.99 -1.56
C ALA A 101 -8.59 -14.98 -2.53
#